data_AF-A0A8B8M270-F1
#
_entry.id   AF-A0A8B8M270-F1
#
_cell.length_a   1.000
_cell.length_b   1.000
_cell.length_c   1.000
_cell.angle_alpha   90.00
_cell.angle_beta   90.00
_cell.angle_gamma   90.00
#
_symmetry.space_group_name_H-M   'P 1'
#
loop_
_entity.id
_entity.type
_entity.pdbx_description
1 polymer ?
#
loop_
_entity_poly.entity_id
_entity_poly.type
_entity_poly.pdbx_seq_one_letter_code
_entity_poly.pdbx_strand_id
1 'polypeptide(L)'
;MEDVCEGKDFTFPKQEEKILEFWSQIDAFHTQLALTKDKPEYIFYDGPPFATGLPHYGHILAGTIKDIVTRYHSLTGHHVTRRFGWDCHGLPVENEIDKKLGIKKREDVLKLGIDKYNEECRSIVTRYVTEWETVITRTGRWIDFKNDYKTMDLNFMESVWWVFAQLYSKNLVYKGFKVMPYSTGCKTPLSNFEAGQNYKDVSDPEVFMTFPVLGDSLGASFVAWTTTPWTLPSNLALCVNASFTYVKVRNKYSGKVYIVAESRLSALHNPKEKPKETVANNSNDVPKNTNAKTKGSSSGKTENVLDSFEVLEKVSGASLVGKKYEPLFDYFKELSDTAFRVVADNYVTDDSGTGVVHCAPAFGEDDFRVCIGNQIISKDNLTVAVDDDGCFTEKITDFSGRYIKHADKDIIEAVKAKSRLVKSGAFTHSYPYCWRSDTPLIYRAVPSWFVRVELLKEQLLENNKQTYWVPDFVKVHSFLLNTSQFPLPPQFVYYMILFSLFPFAFETRPIGVVIVL
;
A
#
# COMPACT_ATOMS: atom_id res chain seq x y z
N MET A 1 -40.17 45.04 -16.71
CA MET A 1 -40.45 43.95 -17.65
C MET A 1 -40.25 44.54 -19.03
N GLU A 2 -39.01 44.50 -19.53
CA GLU A 2 -38.80 44.71 -20.97
C GLU A 2 -39.18 43.40 -21.66
N ASP A 3 -39.99 43.54 -22.70
CA ASP A 3 -40.68 42.49 -23.41
C ASP A 3 -39.73 41.38 -23.91
N VAL A 4 -40.18 40.13 -23.78
CA VAL A 4 -39.60 39.00 -24.50
C VAL A 4 -39.97 39.18 -25.97
N CYS A 5 -39.20 40.00 -26.69
CA CYS A 5 -39.36 40.14 -28.13
C CYS A 5 -38.93 38.83 -28.79
N GLU A 6 -39.89 38.08 -29.35
CA GLU A 6 -39.61 37.02 -30.31
C GLU A 6 -38.74 37.60 -31.45
N GLY A 7 -37.57 37.01 -31.67
CA GLY A 7 -36.69 37.35 -32.80
C GLY A 7 -35.31 37.95 -32.47
N LYS A 8 -34.90 38.05 -31.20
CA LYS A 8 -33.48 38.28 -30.85
C LYS A 8 -32.80 36.95 -30.53
N ASP A 9 -31.61 36.71 -31.09
CA ASP A 9 -30.76 35.56 -30.73
C ASP A 9 -30.41 35.63 -29.23
N PHE A 10 -31.14 34.86 -28.42
CA PHE A 10 -30.88 34.71 -26.99
C PHE A 10 -29.91 33.55 -26.77
N THR A 11 -28.77 33.82 -26.10
CA THR A 11 -27.83 32.76 -25.72
C THR A 11 -27.54 32.84 -24.22
N PHE A 12 -27.75 31.72 -23.53
CA PHE A 12 -27.45 31.60 -22.09
C PHE A 12 -25.99 31.98 -21.77
N PRO A 13 -24.96 31.53 -22.51
CA PRO A 13 -23.58 31.85 -22.17
C PRO A 13 -23.27 33.36 -22.18
N LYS A 14 -23.76 34.11 -23.17
CA LYS A 14 -23.56 35.57 -23.24
C LYS A 14 -24.38 36.30 -22.19
N GLN A 15 -25.55 35.77 -21.83
CA GLN A 15 -26.38 36.36 -20.79
C GLN A 15 -25.76 36.17 -19.41
N GLU A 16 -25.16 35.01 -19.13
CA GLU A 16 -24.39 34.78 -17.91
C GLU A 16 -23.22 35.75 -17.77
N GLU A 17 -22.46 35.99 -18.85
CA GLU A 17 -21.35 36.97 -18.86
C GLU A 17 -21.83 38.37 -18.46
N LYS A 18 -22.97 38.83 -19.01
CA LYS A 18 -23.58 40.11 -18.63
C LYS A 18 -23.99 40.16 -17.17
N ILE A 19 -24.52 39.06 -16.62
CA ILE A 19 -24.91 38.98 -15.21
C ILE A 19 -23.68 38.96 -14.30
N LEU A 20 -22.60 38.26 -14.68
CA LEU A 20 -21.33 38.28 -13.96
C LEU A 20 -20.73 39.68 -13.93
N GLU A 21 -20.76 40.40 -15.06
CA GLU A 21 -20.32 41.79 -15.14
C GLU A 21 -21.16 42.69 -14.21
N PHE A 22 -22.49 42.55 -14.24
CA PHE A 22 -23.37 43.28 -13.34
C PHE A 22 -23.07 42.97 -11.86
N TRP A 23 -22.88 41.71 -11.48
CA TRP A 23 -22.52 41.33 -10.11
C TRP A 23 -21.17 41.92 -9.67
N SER A 24 -20.21 42.02 -10.58
CA SER A 24 -18.92 42.66 -10.33
C SER A 24 -19.08 44.17 -10.09
N GLN A 25 -19.85 44.86 -10.93
CA GLN A 25 -20.08 46.31 -10.83
C GLN A 25 -20.71 46.73 -9.50
N ILE A 26 -21.63 45.93 -8.96
CA ILE A 26 -22.31 46.22 -7.68
C ILE A 26 -21.62 45.58 -6.46
N ASP A 27 -20.48 44.92 -6.68
CA ASP A 27 -19.79 44.12 -5.66
C ASP A 27 -20.76 43.18 -4.89
N ALA A 28 -21.52 42.40 -5.65
CA ALA A 28 -22.70 41.68 -5.15
C ALA A 28 -22.40 40.76 -3.97
N PHE A 29 -21.25 40.08 -4.00
CA PHE A 29 -20.84 39.15 -2.95
C PHE A 29 -20.53 39.88 -1.63
N HIS A 30 -19.66 40.88 -1.64
CA HIS A 30 -19.31 41.62 -0.43
C HIS A 30 -20.49 42.45 0.08
N THR A 31 -21.33 42.99 -0.82
CA THR A 31 -22.58 43.63 -0.45
C THR A 31 -23.51 42.66 0.28
N GLN A 32 -23.67 41.42 -0.20
CA GLN A 32 -24.45 40.39 0.49
C GLN A 32 -23.89 40.11 1.88
N LEU A 33 -22.57 39.98 2.03
CA LEU A 33 -21.93 39.77 3.33
C LEU A 33 -22.19 40.94 4.29
N ALA A 34 -22.10 42.18 3.80
CA ALA A 34 -22.37 43.37 4.60
C ALA A 34 -23.83 43.42 5.08
N LEU A 35 -24.79 43.06 4.23
CA LEU A 35 -26.22 43.01 4.58
C LEU A 35 -26.56 41.97 5.64
N THR A 36 -25.70 40.97 5.87
CA THR A 36 -25.93 39.93 6.87
C THR A 36 -24.95 40.00 8.04
N LYS A 37 -24.11 41.03 8.15
CA LYS A 37 -23.04 41.14 9.16
C LYS A 37 -23.48 40.86 10.60
N ASP A 38 -24.65 41.37 11.00
CA ASP A 38 -25.17 41.25 12.36
C ASP A 38 -26.15 40.08 12.54
N LYS A 39 -26.25 39.19 11.55
CA LYS A 39 -27.09 37.98 11.61
C LYS A 39 -26.31 36.80 12.23
N PRO A 40 -27.01 35.75 12.70
CA PRO A 40 -26.34 34.55 13.22
C PRO A 40 -25.38 33.95 12.20
N GLU A 41 -24.19 33.55 12.66
CA GLU A 41 -23.18 32.95 11.78
C GLU A 41 -23.57 31.53 11.37
N TYR A 42 -23.29 31.20 10.11
CA TYR A 42 -23.23 29.84 9.63
C TYR A 42 -21.83 29.62 9.06
N ILE A 43 -21.03 28.82 9.80
CA ILE A 43 -19.63 28.57 9.47
C ILE A 43 -19.56 27.44 8.45
N PHE A 44 -18.98 27.73 7.30
CA PHE A 44 -18.77 26.77 6.23
C PHE A 44 -17.26 26.57 6.00
N TYR A 45 -16.78 25.33 6.11
CA TYR A 45 -15.40 24.98 5.80
C TYR A 45 -15.27 24.49 4.36
N ASP A 46 -14.39 25.14 3.60
CA ASP A 46 -14.10 24.74 2.23
C ASP A 46 -12.95 23.75 2.19
N GLY A 47 -13.19 22.50 1.81
CA GLY A 47 -12.10 21.54 1.59
C GLY A 47 -11.13 22.08 0.52
N PRO A 48 -9.84 22.31 0.83
CA PRO A 48 -8.91 22.98 -0.07
C PRO A 48 -8.48 22.04 -1.22
N PRO A 49 -8.64 22.41 -2.49
CA PRO A 49 -8.06 21.65 -3.59
C PRO A 49 -6.54 21.75 -3.64
N PHE A 50 -5.90 20.73 -4.23
CA PHE A 50 -4.48 20.77 -4.58
C PHE A 50 -4.23 21.77 -5.72
N ALA A 51 -3.23 22.62 -5.55
CA ALA A 51 -2.81 23.59 -6.55
C ALA A 51 -1.87 22.98 -7.61
N THR A 52 -2.30 21.91 -8.28
CA THR A 52 -1.43 21.10 -9.18
C THR A 52 -2.00 20.85 -10.57
N GLY A 53 -3.16 21.44 -10.90
CA GLY A 53 -3.81 21.24 -12.19
C GLY A 53 -5.03 22.12 -12.38
N LEU A 54 -5.64 22.05 -13.56
CA LEU A 54 -6.88 22.76 -13.88
C LEU A 54 -8.10 22.06 -13.25
N PRO A 55 -9.18 22.80 -12.94
CA PRO A 55 -10.37 22.19 -12.38
C PRO A 55 -11.08 21.27 -13.39
N HIS A 56 -11.38 20.03 -12.99
CA HIS A 56 -12.25 19.10 -13.74
C HIS A 56 -13.68 19.08 -13.19
N TYR A 57 -14.59 18.34 -13.84
CA TYR A 57 -16.02 18.28 -13.49
C TYR A 57 -16.32 17.91 -12.03
N GLY A 58 -15.43 17.18 -11.35
CA GLY A 58 -15.57 16.85 -9.93
C GLY A 58 -15.45 18.09 -9.05
N HIS A 59 -14.51 18.99 -9.37
CA HIS A 59 -14.37 20.27 -8.68
C HIS A 59 -15.57 21.19 -8.94
N ILE A 60 -16.11 21.18 -10.16
CA ILE A 60 -17.30 21.96 -10.51
C ILE A 60 -18.51 21.46 -9.73
N LEU A 61 -18.75 20.14 -9.70
CA LEU A 61 -19.84 19.54 -8.93
C LEU A 61 -19.76 19.91 -7.43
N ALA A 62 -18.58 19.71 -6.81
CA ALA A 62 -18.37 20.06 -5.42
C ALA A 62 -18.57 21.57 -5.19
N GLY A 63 -18.00 22.42 -6.04
CA GLY A 63 -18.16 23.87 -5.99
C GLY A 63 -19.62 24.32 -6.06
N THR A 64 -20.41 23.73 -6.96
CA THR A 64 -21.84 24.02 -7.12
C THR A 64 -22.64 23.68 -5.85
N ILE A 65 -22.42 22.50 -5.25
CA ILE A 65 -23.11 22.10 -4.01
C ILE A 65 -22.77 23.08 -2.88
N LYS A 66 -21.49 23.42 -2.73
CA LYS A 66 -21.01 24.35 -1.69
C LYS A 66 -21.61 25.75 -1.88
N ASP A 67 -21.71 26.22 -3.12
CA ASP A 67 -22.33 27.52 -3.43
C ASP A 67 -23.83 27.53 -3.14
N ILE A 68 -24.56 26.48 -3.54
CA ILE A 68 -26.00 26.35 -3.26
C ILE A 68 -26.27 26.41 -1.75
N VAL A 69 -25.54 25.62 -0.96
CA VAL A 69 -25.72 25.58 0.50
C VAL A 69 -25.44 26.95 1.13
N THR A 70 -24.30 27.56 0.77
CA THR A 70 -23.90 28.84 1.37
C THR A 70 -24.80 30.00 0.95
N ARG A 71 -25.35 30.00 -0.28
CA ARG A 71 -26.37 30.96 -0.71
C ARG A 71 -27.69 30.75 0.03
N TYR A 72 -28.15 29.50 0.16
CA TYR A 72 -29.37 29.18 0.89
C TYR A 72 -29.33 29.69 2.34
N HIS A 73 -28.22 29.46 3.06
CA HIS A 73 -28.08 29.94 4.44
C HIS A 73 -28.02 31.48 4.52
N SER A 74 -27.35 32.15 3.58
CA SER A 74 -27.39 33.62 3.51
C SER A 74 -28.81 34.16 3.31
N LEU A 75 -29.59 33.55 2.39
CA LEU A 75 -30.96 33.97 2.09
C LEU A 75 -31.93 33.68 3.24
N THR A 76 -31.69 32.63 4.01
CA THR A 76 -32.50 32.25 5.18
C THR A 76 -32.10 32.97 6.47
N GLY A 77 -31.24 33.99 6.37
CA GLY A 77 -30.98 34.91 7.47
C GLY A 77 -29.72 34.62 8.27
N HIS A 78 -28.68 34.02 7.66
CA HIS A 78 -27.39 33.81 8.30
C HIS A 78 -26.29 34.70 7.69
N HIS A 79 -25.26 34.98 8.49
CA HIS A 79 -23.98 35.47 8.00
C HIS A 79 -23.09 34.28 7.60
N VAL A 80 -22.70 34.19 6.33
CA VAL A 80 -21.93 33.05 5.82
C VAL A 80 -20.62 33.56 5.24
N THR A 81 -19.55 33.52 6.03
CA THR A 81 -18.19 33.82 5.53
C THR A 81 -17.71 32.68 4.63
N ARG A 82 -17.17 33.02 3.45
CA ARG A 82 -16.74 32.04 2.44
C ARG A 82 -15.33 32.38 1.98
N ARG A 83 -14.33 31.64 2.48
CA ARG A 83 -12.92 31.82 2.14
C ARG A 83 -12.44 30.61 1.35
N PHE A 84 -11.77 30.83 0.23
CA PHE A 84 -11.16 29.74 -0.53
C PHE A 84 -9.92 29.21 0.21
N GLY A 85 -9.67 27.91 0.08
CA GLY A 85 -8.49 27.26 0.66
C GLY A 85 -7.61 26.64 -0.41
N TRP A 86 -6.30 26.62 -0.21
CA TRP A 86 -5.35 25.96 -1.10
C TRP A 86 -4.47 24.98 -0.36
N ASP A 87 -4.42 23.73 -0.85
CA ASP A 87 -3.40 22.79 -0.43
C ASP A 87 -2.17 22.92 -1.35
N CYS A 88 -1.12 23.51 -0.78
CA CYS A 88 0.09 23.93 -1.48
C CYS A 88 1.30 23.02 -1.19
N HIS A 89 1.14 22.03 -0.31
CA HIS A 89 2.20 21.09 0.05
C HIS A 89 1.88 19.70 -0.47
N GLY A 90 2.83 18.77 -0.34
CA GLY A 90 2.57 17.37 -0.67
C GLY A 90 3.24 16.89 -1.94
N LEU A 91 3.17 15.57 -2.11
CA LEU A 91 3.65 14.87 -3.29
C LEU A 91 3.02 15.33 -4.61
N PRO A 92 1.73 15.75 -4.68
CA PRO A 92 1.16 16.21 -5.95
C PRO A 92 1.93 17.38 -6.58
N VAL A 93 2.32 18.40 -5.79
CA VAL A 93 3.04 19.57 -6.30
C VAL A 93 4.49 19.24 -6.62
N GLU A 94 5.16 18.46 -5.77
CA GLU A 94 6.52 17.98 -5.99
C GLU A 94 6.62 17.12 -7.26
N ASN A 95 5.62 16.29 -7.55
CA ASN A 95 5.58 15.45 -8.74
C ASN A 95 5.55 16.29 -10.03
N GLU A 96 4.72 17.33 -10.08
CA GLU A 96 4.66 18.22 -11.24
C GLU A 96 5.98 18.99 -11.45
N ILE A 97 6.63 19.42 -10.35
CA ILE A 97 7.96 20.04 -10.41
C ILE A 97 9.03 19.03 -10.83
N ASP A 98 8.98 17.80 -10.33
CA ASP A 98 9.90 16.73 -10.70
C ASP A 98 9.83 16.47 -12.21
N LYS A 99 8.62 16.39 -12.78
CA LYS A 99 8.42 16.25 -14.23
C LYS A 99 8.94 17.47 -15.00
N LYS A 100 8.61 18.69 -14.54
CA LYS A 100 9.02 19.94 -15.19
C LYS A 100 10.54 20.09 -15.24
N LEU A 101 11.23 19.74 -14.16
CA LEU A 101 12.68 19.90 -14.00
C LEU A 101 13.47 18.63 -14.37
N GLY A 102 12.80 17.53 -14.68
CA GLY A 102 13.43 16.25 -14.98
C GLY A 102 14.14 15.61 -13.78
N ILE A 103 13.67 15.88 -12.57
CA ILE A 103 14.22 15.32 -11.32
C ILE A 103 13.84 13.85 -11.23
N LYS A 104 14.84 12.98 -11.08
CA LYS A 104 14.62 11.52 -10.98
C LYS A 104 15.01 10.97 -9.62
N LYS A 105 15.96 11.61 -8.94
CA LYS A 105 16.55 11.12 -7.69
C LYS A 105 16.73 12.23 -6.66
N ARG A 106 16.95 11.83 -5.40
CA ARG A 106 17.29 12.74 -4.29
C ARG A 106 18.47 13.65 -4.57
N GLU A 107 19.50 13.08 -5.17
CA GLU A 107 20.72 13.80 -5.51
C GLU A 107 20.47 14.96 -6.48
N ASP A 108 19.48 14.86 -7.37
CA ASP A 108 19.19 15.92 -8.34
C ASP A 108 18.63 17.16 -7.63
N VAL A 109 17.75 16.97 -6.63
CA VAL A 109 17.23 18.07 -5.78
C VAL A 109 18.35 18.68 -4.96
N LEU A 110 19.22 17.85 -4.37
CA LEU A 110 20.35 18.35 -3.58
C LEU A 110 21.35 19.14 -4.45
N LYS A 111 21.58 18.72 -5.69
CA LYS A 111 22.41 19.45 -6.67
C LYS A 111 21.78 20.78 -7.09
N LEU A 112 20.46 20.80 -7.27
CA LEU A 112 19.72 22.03 -7.60
C LEU A 112 19.78 23.04 -6.44
N GLY A 113 19.68 22.54 -5.21
CA GLY A 113 19.47 23.33 -4.00
C GLY A 113 18.02 23.21 -3.52
N ILE A 114 17.83 22.89 -2.23
CA ILE A 114 16.50 22.69 -1.63
C ILE A 114 15.69 23.99 -1.66
N ASP A 115 16.35 25.12 -1.44
CA ASP A 115 15.77 26.47 -1.53
C ASP A 115 15.17 26.73 -2.92
N LYS A 116 15.94 26.47 -3.98
CA LYS A 116 15.48 26.68 -5.37
C LYS A 116 14.38 25.71 -5.76
N TYR A 117 14.48 24.45 -5.34
CA TYR A 117 13.42 23.47 -5.58
C TYR A 117 12.10 23.89 -4.91
N ASN A 118 12.15 24.32 -3.65
CA ASN A 118 10.97 24.77 -2.91
C ASN A 118 10.37 26.05 -3.52
N GLU A 119 11.19 26.94 -4.07
CA GLU A 119 10.69 28.14 -4.75
C GLU A 119 10.00 27.78 -6.09
N GLU A 120 10.50 26.80 -6.83
CA GLU A 120 9.81 26.27 -8.00
C GLU A 120 8.44 25.67 -7.62
N CYS A 121 8.37 24.89 -6.54
CA CYS A 121 7.11 24.39 -5.98
C CYS A 121 6.17 25.53 -5.57
N ARG A 122 6.67 26.62 -4.98
CA ARG A 122 5.85 27.78 -4.63
C ARG A 122 5.29 28.49 -5.88
N SER A 123 6.11 28.62 -6.92
CA SER A 123 5.74 29.36 -8.14
C SER A 123 4.58 28.73 -8.92
N ILE A 124 4.48 27.40 -8.94
CA ILE A 124 3.42 26.70 -9.69
C ILE A 124 2.05 26.87 -9.05
N VAL A 125 2.00 26.99 -7.72
CA VAL A 125 0.77 27.23 -6.96
C VAL A 125 0.13 28.53 -7.40
N THR A 126 0.90 29.62 -7.47
CA THR A 126 0.41 30.94 -7.88
C THR A 126 -0.20 30.93 -9.27
N ARG A 127 0.40 30.18 -10.21
CA ARG A 127 -0.15 30.05 -11.57
C ARG A 127 -1.54 29.41 -11.58
N TYR A 128 -1.73 28.32 -10.83
CA TYR A 128 -3.02 27.62 -10.82
C TYR A 128 -4.10 28.41 -10.10
N VAL A 129 -3.76 29.22 -9.09
CA VAL A 129 -4.73 30.09 -8.40
C VAL A 129 -5.48 30.98 -9.40
N THR A 130 -4.78 31.65 -10.31
CA THR A 130 -5.38 32.55 -11.31
C THR A 130 -6.32 31.82 -12.29
N GLU A 131 -5.90 30.65 -12.77
CA GLU A 131 -6.70 29.83 -13.68
C GLU A 131 -8.00 29.35 -13.00
N TRP A 132 -7.90 28.94 -11.74
CA TRP A 132 -9.07 28.52 -10.95
C TRP A 132 -10.00 29.68 -10.63
N GLU A 133 -9.48 30.85 -10.24
CA GLU A 133 -10.31 32.03 -10.00
C GLU A 133 -11.16 32.37 -11.22
N THR A 134 -10.57 32.28 -12.43
CA THR A 134 -11.29 32.49 -13.69
C THR A 134 -12.42 31.48 -13.88
N VAL A 135 -12.14 30.18 -13.72
CA VAL A 135 -13.15 29.12 -13.92
C VAL A 135 -14.24 29.18 -12.85
N ILE A 136 -13.89 29.37 -11.59
CA ILE A 136 -14.84 29.42 -10.46
C ILE A 136 -15.71 30.68 -10.54
N THR A 137 -15.16 31.81 -10.97
CA THR A 137 -15.95 33.01 -11.26
C THR A 137 -16.93 32.74 -12.39
N ARG A 138 -16.50 32.04 -13.45
CA ARG A 138 -17.37 31.71 -14.59
C ARG A 138 -18.52 30.77 -14.22
N THR A 139 -18.34 29.89 -13.24
CA THR A 139 -19.44 29.04 -12.72
C THR A 139 -20.39 29.79 -11.79
N GLY A 140 -20.07 31.03 -11.42
CA GLY A 140 -20.91 31.88 -10.58
C GLY A 140 -20.81 31.58 -9.09
N ARG A 141 -19.81 30.82 -8.64
CA ARG A 141 -19.61 30.53 -7.20
C ARG A 141 -19.10 31.77 -6.47
N TRP A 142 -19.80 32.20 -5.44
CA TRP A 142 -19.40 33.35 -4.62
C TRP A 142 -18.48 32.92 -3.48
N ILE A 143 -17.20 33.23 -3.61
CA ILE A 143 -16.17 32.92 -2.62
C ILE A 143 -15.02 33.92 -2.66
N ASP A 144 -14.41 34.18 -1.52
CA ASP A 144 -13.28 35.10 -1.39
C ASP A 144 -11.96 34.42 -1.77
N PHE A 145 -11.38 34.84 -2.89
CA PHE A 145 -10.04 34.45 -3.35
C PHE A 145 -8.93 35.38 -2.86
N LYS A 146 -9.25 36.58 -2.35
CA LYS A 146 -8.27 37.57 -1.90
C LYS A 146 -7.83 37.31 -0.47
N ASN A 147 -8.78 37.02 0.42
CA ASN A 147 -8.52 36.59 1.78
C ASN A 147 -8.61 35.06 1.87
N ASP A 148 -7.96 34.36 0.95
CA ASP A 148 -7.87 32.91 0.98
C ASP A 148 -6.99 32.42 2.15
N TYR A 149 -6.84 31.12 2.30
CA TYR A 149 -5.82 30.54 3.17
C TYR A 149 -5.03 29.50 2.38
N LYS A 150 -3.71 29.50 2.56
CA LYS A 150 -2.83 28.55 1.88
C LYS A 150 -2.08 27.75 2.93
N THR A 151 -1.92 26.45 2.71
CA THR A 151 -1.19 25.60 3.68
C THR A 151 0.29 26.00 3.81
N MET A 152 0.83 26.74 2.85
CA MET A 152 2.18 27.33 2.85
C MET A 152 2.32 28.68 3.56
N ASP A 153 1.22 29.27 4.05
CA ASP A 153 1.27 30.51 4.81
C ASP A 153 1.87 30.27 6.20
N LEU A 154 2.75 31.16 6.65
CA LEU A 154 3.50 30.97 7.90
C LEU A 154 2.59 30.78 9.12
N ASN A 155 1.52 31.57 9.23
CA ASN A 155 0.56 31.48 10.34
C ASN A 155 -0.21 30.13 10.31
N PHE A 156 -0.45 29.59 9.12
CA PHE A 156 -1.07 28.27 8.96
C PHE A 156 -0.10 27.18 9.44
N MET A 157 1.15 27.23 8.97
CA MET A 157 2.20 26.29 9.40
C MET A 157 2.46 26.33 10.91
N GLU A 158 2.47 27.52 11.51
CA GLU A 158 2.59 27.70 12.97
C GLU A 158 1.42 27.06 13.72
N SER A 159 0.20 27.20 13.21
CA SER A 159 -0.98 26.54 13.79
C SER A 159 -0.87 25.02 13.71
N VAL A 160 -0.35 24.47 12.60
CA VAL A 160 -0.09 23.02 12.47
C VAL A 160 0.99 22.58 13.47
N TRP A 161 2.05 23.35 13.66
CA TRP A 161 3.07 23.08 14.68
C TRP A 161 2.48 23.08 16.10
N TRP A 162 1.59 24.03 16.39
CA TRP A 162 0.88 24.05 17.66
C TRP A 162 0.03 22.79 17.85
N VAL A 163 -0.77 22.38 16.86
CA VAL A 163 -1.57 21.14 16.92
C VAL A 163 -0.66 19.92 17.15
N PHE A 164 0.44 19.83 16.42
CA PHE A 164 1.40 18.74 16.59
C PHE A 164 2.01 18.72 18.01
N ALA A 165 2.40 19.88 18.54
CA ALA A 165 2.90 20.00 19.90
C ALA A 165 1.85 19.58 20.94
N GLN A 166 0.57 19.90 20.72
CA GLN A 166 -0.52 19.44 21.58
C GLN A 166 -0.63 17.91 21.55
N LEU A 167 -0.62 17.29 20.37
CA LEU A 167 -0.67 15.83 20.23
C LEU A 167 0.55 15.17 20.91
N TYR A 168 1.74 15.74 20.72
CA TYR A 168 2.97 15.26 21.32
C TYR A 168 2.92 15.34 22.86
N SER A 169 2.50 16.49 23.41
CA SER A 169 2.36 16.68 24.87
C SER A 169 1.36 15.72 25.51
N LYS A 170 0.35 15.26 24.76
CA LYS A 170 -0.64 14.28 25.17
C LYS A 170 -0.18 12.82 24.98
N ASN A 171 1.09 12.59 24.63
CA ASN A 171 1.65 11.27 24.33
C ASN A 171 0.91 10.52 23.20
N LEU A 172 0.26 11.27 22.30
CA LEU A 172 -0.45 10.74 21.14
C LEU A 172 0.47 10.56 19.95
N VAL A 173 1.69 11.09 19.98
CA VAL A 173 2.68 10.95 18.91
C VAL A 173 3.74 9.93 19.33
N TYR A 174 4.08 9.00 18.44
CA TYR A 174 5.14 8.03 18.69
C TYR A 174 5.91 7.69 17.42
N LYS A 175 7.17 7.29 17.59
CA LYS A 175 7.99 6.74 16.52
C LYS A 175 7.79 5.23 16.48
N GLY A 176 7.56 4.69 15.30
CA GLY A 176 7.44 3.25 15.10
C GLY A 176 7.91 2.87 13.70
N PHE A 177 7.65 1.63 13.32
CA PHE A 177 7.89 1.15 11.96
C PHE A 177 6.56 0.93 11.25
N LYS A 178 6.52 1.27 9.97
CA LYS A 178 5.48 0.82 9.05
C LYS A 178 6.12 0.28 7.80
N VAL A 179 5.63 -0.87 7.36
CA VAL A 179 5.99 -1.44 6.08
C VAL A 179 5.29 -0.61 5.00
N MET A 180 6.09 0.01 4.13
CA MET A 180 5.59 0.85 3.05
C MET A 180 6.28 0.47 1.74
N PRO A 181 5.65 0.75 0.58
CA PRO A 181 6.35 0.71 -0.70
C PRO A 181 7.57 1.64 -0.64
N TYR A 182 8.71 1.17 -1.12
CA TYR A 182 9.99 1.86 -1.03
C TYR A 182 10.73 1.76 -2.36
N SER A 183 11.18 2.92 -2.85
CA SER A 183 11.98 3.00 -4.07
C SER A 183 13.46 3.01 -3.73
N THR A 184 14.17 1.95 -4.09
CA THR A 184 15.63 1.84 -3.96
C THR A 184 16.35 2.85 -4.87
N GLY A 185 15.81 3.11 -6.07
CA GLY A 185 16.36 4.10 -6.99
C GLY A 185 16.27 5.56 -6.49
N CYS A 186 15.26 5.86 -5.67
CA CYS A 186 15.03 7.20 -5.11
C CYS A 186 15.39 7.33 -3.61
N LYS A 187 15.70 6.22 -2.95
CA LYS A 187 15.99 6.10 -1.51
C LYS A 187 14.91 6.73 -0.63
N THR A 188 13.65 6.40 -0.91
CA THR A 188 12.51 7.01 -0.23
C THR A 188 11.28 6.09 -0.25
N PRO A 189 10.47 6.06 0.82
CA PRO A 189 9.16 5.43 0.76
C PRO A 189 8.24 6.19 -0.21
N LEU A 190 7.25 5.48 -0.73
CA LEU A 190 6.20 5.99 -1.62
C LEU A 190 4.84 5.78 -0.97
N SER A 191 3.88 6.63 -1.34
CA SER A 191 2.48 6.41 -0.99
C SER A 191 1.91 5.19 -1.74
N ASN A 192 0.84 4.59 -1.20
CA ASN A 192 0.12 3.51 -1.89
C ASN A 192 -0.40 3.96 -3.28
N PHE A 193 -0.77 5.23 -3.41
CA PHE A 193 -1.17 5.81 -4.70
C PHE A 193 0.00 5.82 -5.70
N GLU A 194 1.18 6.27 -5.30
CA GLU A 194 2.38 6.29 -6.16
C GLU A 194 2.85 4.88 -6.54
N ALA A 195 2.76 3.91 -5.63
CA ALA A 195 3.06 2.52 -5.93
C ALA A 195 2.10 1.92 -6.98
N GLY A 196 0.87 2.44 -7.03
CA GLY A 196 -0.18 2.12 -8.01
C GLY A 196 0.10 2.55 -9.45
N GLN A 197 1.01 3.49 -9.69
CA GLN A 197 1.08 4.22 -10.96
C GLN A 197 1.85 3.49 -12.08
N ASN A 198 2.76 2.57 -11.73
CA ASN A 198 3.67 1.95 -12.70
C ASN A 198 3.78 0.45 -12.44
N TYR A 199 2.69 -0.29 -12.67
CA TYR A 199 2.71 -1.74 -12.64
C TYR A 199 3.23 -2.30 -13.96
N LYS A 200 4.09 -3.33 -13.87
CA LYS A 200 4.68 -3.99 -15.03
C LYS A 200 4.59 -5.50 -14.88
N ASP A 201 4.36 -6.19 -15.99
CA ASP A 201 4.47 -7.63 -16.01
C ASP A 201 5.94 -8.05 -15.96
N VAL A 202 6.28 -8.83 -14.95
CA VAL A 202 7.65 -9.32 -14.73
C VAL A 202 7.65 -10.81 -14.52
N SER A 203 8.76 -11.44 -14.89
CA SER A 203 9.02 -12.84 -14.58
C SER A 203 9.95 -12.90 -13.37
N ASP A 204 9.39 -13.21 -12.20
CA ASP A 204 10.13 -13.40 -10.95
C ASP A 204 10.38 -14.89 -10.68
N PRO A 205 11.41 -15.24 -9.88
CA PRO A 205 11.63 -16.63 -9.47
C PRO A 205 10.45 -17.19 -8.68
N GLU A 206 10.07 -18.42 -8.96
CA GLU A 206 9.10 -19.18 -8.16
C GLU A 206 9.85 -20.21 -7.33
N VAL A 207 9.78 -20.15 -6.00
CA VAL A 207 10.56 -21.04 -5.13
C VAL A 207 9.68 -21.71 -4.08
N PHE A 208 9.74 -23.04 -4.03
CA PHE A 208 9.16 -23.85 -2.96
C PHE A 208 10.28 -24.42 -2.10
N MET A 209 10.23 -24.16 -0.80
CA MET A 209 11.30 -24.54 0.13
C MET A 209 10.75 -25.21 1.39
N THR A 210 11.54 -26.11 1.96
CA THR A 210 11.17 -26.87 3.15
C THR A 210 11.67 -26.24 4.44
N PHE A 211 10.83 -26.35 5.47
CA PHE A 211 11.11 -26.00 6.86
C PHE A 211 10.82 -27.22 7.75
N PRO A 212 11.84 -27.99 8.16
CA PRO A 212 11.66 -29.20 8.96
C PRO A 212 11.00 -28.93 10.28
N VAL A 213 10.04 -29.78 10.65
CA VAL A 213 9.39 -29.71 11.96
C VAL A 213 10.31 -30.35 13.00
N LEU A 214 10.61 -29.60 14.06
CA LEU A 214 11.43 -30.12 15.16
C LEU A 214 10.63 -31.17 15.94
N GLY A 215 11.24 -32.35 16.14
CA GLY A 215 10.64 -33.45 16.91
C GLY A 215 9.58 -34.27 16.18
N ASP A 216 9.41 -34.11 14.86
CA ASP A 216 8.49 -34.95 14.08
C ASP A 216 9.10 -36.34 13.82
N SER A 217 8.38 -37.40 14.20
CA SER A 217 8.84 -38.79 14.09
C SER A 217 9.07 -39.28 12.66
N LEU A 218 8.46 -38.62 11.68
CA LEU A 218 8.57 -38.96 10.26
C LEU A 218 9.48 -37.99 9.49
N GLY A 219 10.15 -37.06 10.20
CA GLY A 219 11.00 -36.05 9.59
C GLY A 219 10.24 -35.09 8.67
N ALA A 220 8.97 -34.80 8.99
CA ALA A 220 8.13 -33.95 8.16
C ALA A 220 8.64 -32.51 8.07
N SER A 221 8.40 -31.87 6.93
CA SER A 221 8.72 -30.46 6.72
C SER A 221 7.51 -29.70 6.20
N PHE A 222 7.29 -28.48 6.70
CA PHE A 222 6.40 -27.53 6.03
C PHE A 222 7.00 -27.14 4.69
N VAL A 223 6.15 -26.94 3.69
CA VAL A 223 6.59 -26.39 2.40
C VAL A 223 5.94 -25.04 2.22
N ALA A 224 6.75 -23.98 2.19
CA ALA A 224 6.27 -22.64 1.86
C ALA A 224 6.62 -22.30 0.40
N TRP A 225 5.98 -21.25 -0.11
CA TRP A 225 6.20 -20.72 -1.44
C TRP A 225 6.50 -19.22 -1.37
N THR A 226 7.40 -18.75 -2.22
CA THR A 226 7.69 -17.31 -2.38
C THR A 226 8.06 -16.97 -3.82
N THR A 227 7.71 -15.75 -4.22
CA THR A 227 8.23 -15.08 -5.43
C THR A 227 9.38 -14.11 -5.13
N THR A 228 9.72 -13.94 -3.85
CA THR A 228 10.76 -13.00 -3.37
C THR A 228 11.82 -13.73 -2.54
N PRO A 229 12.71 -14.53 -3.15
CA PRO A 229 13.73 -15.29 -2.42
C PRO A 229 14.59 -14.44 -1.49
N TRP A 230 14.89 -13.19 -1.87
CA TRP A 230 15.63 -12.22 -1.07
C TRP A 230 15.04 -11.93 0.32
N THR A 231 13.76 -12.26 0.57
CA THR A 231 13.14 -12.11 1.90
C THR A 231 13.39 -13.31 2.83
N LEU A 232 13.80 -14.47 2.29
CA LEU A 232 14.03 -15.71 3.07
C LEU A 232 15.08 -15.58 4.18
N PRO A 233 16.19 -14.83 4.02
CA PRO A 233 17.13 -14.58 5.11
C PRO A 233 16.50 -13.91 6.33
N SER A 234 15.36 -13.22 6.16
CA SER A 234 14.63 -12.52 7.23
C SER A 234 13.37 -13.24 7.67
N ASN A 235 13.24 -14.54 7.37
CA ASN A 235 12.15 -15.35 7.85
C ASN A 235 12.19 -15.51 9.38
N LEU A 236 11.06 -15.25 10.05
CA LEU A 236 10.92 -15.43 11.51
C LEU A 236 9.75 -16.34 11.90
N ALA A 237 8.81 -16.62 11.00
CA ALA A 237 7.68 -17.50 11.26
C ALA A 237 7.14 -18.15 9.99
N LEU A 238 6.24 -19.12 10.17
CA LEU A 238 5.38 -19.64 9.11
C LEU A 238 3.93 -19.35 9.49
N CYS A 239 3.16 -18.75 8.58
CA CYS A 239 1.74 -18.52 8.79
C CYS A 239 0.89 -19.57 8.06
N VAL A 240 -0.12 -20.09 8.76
CA VAL A 240 -1.14 -21.00 8.24
C VAL A 240 -2.53 -20.41 8.45
N ASN A 241 -3.54 -20.91 7.76
CA ASN A 241 -4.93 -20.59 8.08
C ASN A 241 -5.47 -21.61 9.08
N ALA A 242 -5.92 -21.17 10.26
CA ALA A 242 -6.42 -22.07 11.30
C ALA A 242 -7.66 -22.88 10.86
N SER A 243 -8.45 -22.34 9.92
CA SER A 243 -9.68 -22.94 9.42
C SER A 243 -9.44 -23.96 8.30
N PHE A 244 -8.23 -24.01 7.73
CA PHE A 244 -7.91 -24.94 6.65
C PHE A 244 -7.55 -26.34 7.17
N THR A 245 -7.77 -27.32 6.31
CA THR A 245 -7.24 -28.67 6.49
C THR A 245 -5.90 -28.78 5.79
N TYR A 246 -4.89 -29.26 6.51
CA TYR A 246 -3.56 -29.54 6.00
C TYR A 246 -3.36 -31.05 5.88
N VAL A 247 -2.54 -31.46 4.92
CA VAL A 247 -2.19 -32.85 4.67
C VAL A 247 -0.71 -33.07 4.90
N LYS A 248 -0.40 -34.12 5.66
CA LYS A 248 0.95 -34.68 5.77
C LYS A 248 1.08 -35.73 4.67
N VAL A 249 1.95 -35.49 3.69
CA VAL A 249 2.08 -36.33 2.51
C VAL A 249 3.50 -36.84 2.34
N ARG A 250 3.68 -38.09 1.94
CA ARG A 250 4.97 -38.64 1.53
C ARG A 250 5.09 -38.58 0.02
N ASN A 251 6.14 -37.93 -0.48
CA ASN A 251 6.48 -38.01 -1.89
C ASN A 251 7.04 -39.41 -2.19
N LYS A 252 6.40 -40.15 -3.10
CA LYS A 252 6.75 -41.55 -3.40
C LYS A 252 8.13 -41.70 -4.08
N TYR A 253 8.64 -40.65 -4.71
CA TYR A 253 9.93 -40.67 -5.41
C TYR A 253 11.11 -40.35 -4.49
N SER A 254 10.97 -39.33 -3.65
CA SER A 254 12.05 -38.87 -2.75
C SER A 254 11.97 -39.47 -1.34
N GLY A 255 10.82 -40.04 -0.96
CA GLY A 255 10.54 -40.50 0.40
C GLY A 255 10.36 -39.38 1.44
N LYS A 256 10.55 -38.11 1.05
CA LYS A 256 10.41 -36.96 1.93
C LYS A 256 8.93 -36.74 2.30
N VAL A 257 8.72 -36.26 3.52
CA VAL A 257 7.38 -35.99 4.07
C VAL A 257 7.15 -34.48 4.13
N TYR A 258 6.05 -34.02 3.53
CA TYR A 258 5.68 -32.62 3.39
C TYR A 258 4.36 -32.31 4.09
N ILE A 259 4.22 -31.08 4.57
CA ILE A 259 2.97 -30.54 5.12
C ILE A 259 2.56 -29.31 4.27
N VAL A 260 1.37 -29.39 3.68
CA VAL A 260 0.75 -28.34 2.84
C VAL A 260 -0.76 -28.32 3.03
N ALA A 261 -1.45 -27.26 2.62
CA ALA A 261 -2.90 -27.23 2.62
C ALA A 261 -3.46 -28.29 1.66
N GLU A 262 -4.55 -28.96 2.05
CA GLU A 262 -5.16 -30.03 1.24
C GLU A 262 -5.53 -29.53 -0.16
N SER A 263 -6.13 -28.35 -0.24
CA SER A 263 -6.52 -27.68 -1.48
C SER A 263 -5.34 -27.31 -2.39
N ARG A 264 -4.11 -27.28 -1.84
CA ARG A 264 -2.88 -26.88 -2.54
C ARG A 264 -1.91 -28.03 -2.79
N LEU A 265 -2.30 -29.28 -2.52
CA LEU A 265 -1.42 -30.44 -2.74
C LEU A 265 -0.90 -30.51 -4.18
N SER A 266 -1.72 -30.10 -5.15
CA SER A 266 -1.35 -30.07 -6.57
C SER A 266 -0.19 -29.12 -6.90
N ALA A 267 0.03 -28.07 -6.08
CA ALA A 267 1.09 -27.09 -6.29
C ALA A 267 2.49 -27.70 -6.16
N LEU A 268 2.62 -28.82 -5.42
CA LEU A 268 3.88 -29.55 -5.24
C LEU A 268 4.30 -30.37 -6.47
N HIS A 269 3.44 -30.50 -7.48
CA HIS A 269 3.78 -31.26 -8.68
C HIS A 269 4.99 -30.66 -9.41
N ASN A 270 6.00 -31.49 -9.65
CA ASN A 270 7.17 -31.15 -10.44
C ASN A 270 7.30 -32.13 -11.62
N PRO A 271 7.09 -31.69 -12.87
CA PRO A 271 7.16 -32.55 -14.05
C PRO A 271 8.54 -33.19 -14.31
N LYS A 272 9.58 -32.77 -13.57
CA LYS A 272 10.97 -33.22 -13.77
C LYS A 272 11.39 -34.39 -12.89
N GLU A 273 10.53 -34.89 -11.98
CA GLU A 273 10.85 -36.06 -11.16
C GLU A 273 10.62 -37.36 -11.95
N LYS A 274 11.70 -38.13 -12.22
CA LYS A 274 11.62 -39.49 -12.82
C LYS A 274 11.84 -40.57 -11.76
N PRO A 275 11.23 -41.77 -11.90
CA PRO A 275 11.42 -42.87 -10.95
C PRO A 275 12.89 -43.28 -10.83
N LYS A 276 13.37 -43.52 -9.61
CA LYS A 276 14.60 -44.29 -9.39
C LYS A 276 14.27 -45.77 -9.56
N GLU A 277 14.76 -46.41 -10.61
CA GLU A 277 14.62 -47.84 -10.84
C GLU A 277 15.27 -48.65 -9.71
N THR A 278 14.46 -49.47 -9.05
CA THR A 278 14.93 -50.58 -8.21
C THR A 278 15.39 -51.73 -9.12
N VAL A 279 16.61 -52.19 -8.90
CA VAL A 279 17.28 -53.28 -9.61
C VAL A 279 16.61 -54.64 -9.29
N ALA A 280 16.13 -55.36 -10.31
CA ALA A 280 16.05 -56.83 -10.32
C ALA A 280 15.80 -57.43 -11.73
N ASN A 281 16.88 -57.98 -12.31
CA ASN A 281 17.07 -59.18 -13.15
C ASN A 281 16.10 -59.61 -14.28
N ASN A 282 16.65 -59.53 -15.51
CA ASN A 282 16.71 -60.50 -16.63
C ASN A 282 15.65 -61.62 -16.81
N SER A 283 15.02 -61.68 -17.99
CA SER A 283 15.41 -62.61 -19.10
C SER A 283 14.49 -62.51 -20.35
N ASN A 284 15.14 -62.31 -21.51
CA ASN A 284 14.89 -62.78 -22.89
C ASN A 284 13.45 -63.06 -23.41
N ASP A 285 13.02 -62.36 -24.49
CA ASP A 285 13.10 -62.84 -25.89
C ASP A 285 12.32 -61.91 -26.88
N VAL A 286 12.76 -61.89 -28.14
CA VAL A 286 12.33 -61.09 -29.33
C VAL A 286 12.15 -62.12 -30.48
N PRO A 287 11.35 -61.98 -31.60
CA PRO A 287 10.96 -60.76 -32.34
C PRO A 287 9.54 -60.62 -32.99
N LYS A 288 9.24 -59.34 -33.30
CA LYS A 288 8.65 -58.72 -34.53
C LYS A 288 7.53 -59.39 -35.35
N ASN A 289 6.42 -58.64 -35.53
CA ASN A 289 5.90 -58.01 -36.78
C ASN A 289 4.49 -57.44 -36.44
N THR A 290 3.90 -56.38 -37.00
CA THR A 290 3.92 -55.78 -38.34
C THR A 290 3.21 -54.41 -38.28
N ASN A 291 3.45 -53.58 -39.28
CA ASN A 291 2.92 -52.23 -39.51
C ASN A 291 1.39 -52.06 -39.42
N ALA A 292 0.94 -50.95 -38.82
CA ALA A 292 -0.20 -50.18 -39.31
C ALA A 292 -0.07 -48.70 -38.90
N LYS A 293 0.08 -47.83 -39.90
CA LYS A 293 -0.01 -46.37 -39.76
C LYS A 293 -1.46 -45.99 -39.53
N THR A 294 -1.75 -45.28 -38.45
CA THR A 294 -3.00 -44.51 -38.33
C THR A 294 -2.68 -43.18 -37.66
N LYS A 295 -2.99 -42.08 -38.37
CA LYS A 295 -2.93 -40.71 -37.87
C LYS A 295 -3.91 -40.59 -36.70
N GLY A 296 -3.40 -40.31 -35.51
CA GLY A 296 -4.19 -40.13 -34.30
C GLY A 296 -3.62 -38.98 -33.47
N SER A 297 -4.48 -37.99 -33.22
CA SER A 297 -4.36 -36.88 -32.28
C SER A 297 -3.46 -37.18 -31.07
N SER A 298 -2.44 -36.34 -30.84
CA SER A 298 -1.60 -36.36 -29.65
C SER A 298 -2.38 -35.82 -28.44
N SER A 299 -3.25 -36.67 -27.89
CA SER A 299 -3.78 -36.50 -26.54
C SER A 299 -2.70 -36.92 -25.55
N GLY A 300 -1.96 -35.94 -25.03
CA GLY A 300 -1.02 -36.15 -23.93
C GLY A 300 -1.78 -36.71 -22.73
N LYS A 301 -1.37 -37.87 -22.24
CA LYS A 301 -1.86 -38.45 -20.98
C LYS A 301 -1.46 -37.52 -19.83
N THR A 302 -2.44 -36.87 -19.22
CA THR A 302 -2.27 -36.15 -17.96
C THR A 302 -2.12 -37.20 -16.85
N GLU A 303 -0.92 -37.41 -16.33
CA GLU A 303 -0.73 -38.18 -15.09
C GLU A 303 -1.45 -37.43 -13.95
N ASN A 304 -2.26 -38.15 -13.16
CA ASN A 304 -2.96 -37.57 -12.03
C ASN A 304 -1.93 -37.14 -10.98
N VAL A 305 -1.88 -35.84 -10.69
CA VAL A 305 -0.96 -35.22 -9.71
C VAL A 305 -1.03 -35.88 -8.32
N LEU A 306 -2.18 -36.45 -7.98
CA LEU A 306 -2.44 -37.16 -6.72
C LEU A 306 -1.71 -38.51 -6.60
N ASP A 307 -1.29 -39.12 -7.71
CA ASP A 307 -0.67 -40.44 -7.67
C ASP A 307 0.80 -40.40 -7.21
N SER A 308 1.45 -39.21 -7.27
CA SER A 308 2.83 -39.00 -6.84
C SER A 308 3.02 -38.91 -5.32
N PHE A 309 1.93 -38.70 -4.57
CA PHE A 309 1.96 -38.49 -3.13
C PHE A 309 1.09 -39.51 -2.40
N GLU A 310 1.56 -39.97 -1.25
CA GLU A 310 0.80 -40.80 -0.31
C GLU A 310 0.37 -39.93 0.86
N VAL A 311 -0.95 -39.80 1.10
CA VAL A 311 -1.47 -39.04 2.24
C VAL A 311 -1.32 -39.88 3.50
N LEU A 312 -0.52 -39.40 4.46
CA LEU A 312 -0.26 -40.07 5.72
C LEU A 312 -1.27 -39.64 6.80
N GLU A 313 -1.59 -38.35 6.85
CA GLU A 313 -2.41 -37.76 7.90
C GLU A 313 -3.10 -36.48 7.39
N LYS A 314 -4.30 -36.21 7.91
CA LYS A 314 -4.97 -34.91 7.77
C LYS A 314 -4.99 -34.22 9.13
N VAL A 315 -4.56 -32.96 9.16
CA VAL A 315 -4.45 -32.17 10.38
C VAL A 315 -5.13 -30.83 10.20
N SER A 316 -5.78 -30.32 11.25
CA SER A 316 -6.35 -28.97 11.24
C SER A 316 -5.23 -27.92 11.31
N GLY A 317 -5.37 -26.81 10.60
CA GLY A 317 -4.44 -25.67 10.68
C GLY A 317 -4.25 -25.17 12.11
N ALA A 318 -5.32 -25.18 12.92
CA ALA A 318 -5.25 -24.82 14.34
C ALA A 318 -4.28 -25.71 15.15
N SER A 319 -4.16 -27.00 14.79
CA SER A 319 -3.26 -27.95 15.47
C SER A 319 -1.78 -27.77 15.11
N LEU A 320 -1.49 -27.02 14.03
CA LEU A 320 -0.14 -26.73 13.60
C LEU A 320 0.47 -25.54 14.35
N VAL A 321 -0.37 -24.64 14.88
CA VAL A 321 0.06 -23.43 15.60
C VAL A 321 0.95 -23.79 16.78
N GLY A 322 2.09 -23.11 16.88
CA GLY A 322 3.09 -23.32 17.93
C GLY A 322 4.14 -24.40 17.62
N LYS A 323 3.97 -25.23 16.57
CA LYS A 323 5.01 -26.18 16.16
C LYS A 323 6.28 -25.41 15.75
N LYS A 324 7.42 -25.80 16.30
CA LYS A 324 8.73 -25.23 15.96
C LYS A 324 9.30 -25.87 14.71
N TYR A 325 10.06 -25.10 13.93
CA TYR A 325 10.74 -25.58 12.74
C TYR A 325 12.21 -25.15 12.72
N GLU A 326 13.01 -25.84 11.91
CA GLU A 326 14.40 -25.46 11.67
C GLU A 326 14.48 -24.34 10.62
N PRO A 327 15.02 -23.14 10.96
CA PRO A 327 15.09 -22.02 10.02
C PRO A 327 16.03 -22.29 8.85
N LEU A 328 15.80 -21.58 7.73
CA LEU A 328 16.66 -21.67 6.56
C LEU A 328 18.04 -21.06 6.77
N PHE A 329 18.12 -19.99 7.57
CA PHE A 329 19.35 -19.25 7.85
C PHE A 329 19.44 -18.93 9.34
N ASP A 330 20.67 -18.73 9.80
CA ASP A 330 21.01 -18.63 11.22
C ASP A 330 21.08 -17.18 11.73
N TYR A 331 20.75 -16.19 10.89
CA TYR A 331 20.98 -14.76 11.13
C TYR A 331 20.21 -14.17 12.31
N PHE A 332 19.08 -14.79 12.67
CA PHE A 332 18.16 -14.34 13.72
C PHE A 332 18.01 -15.37 14.86
N LYS A 333 19.02 -16.22 15.07
CA LYS A 333 19.02 -17.25 16.12
C LYS A 333 18.77 -16.70 17.52
N GLU A 334 19.13 -15.44 17.78
CA GLU A 334 18.84 -14.75 19.04
C GLU A 334 17.35 -14.61 19.35
N LEU A 335 16.46 -14.70 18.35
CA LEU A 335 15.01 -14.67 18.51
C LEU A 335 14.39 -16.06 18.67
N SER A 336 15.19 -17.13 18.80
CA SER A 336 14.70 -18.52 18.82
C SER A 336 13.76 -18.88 19.98
N ASP A 337 13.74 -18.06 21.03
CA ASP A 337 12.80 -18.20 22.15
C ASP A 337 11.35 -17.88 21.73
N THR A 338 11.16 -16.88 20.86
CA THR A 338 9.84 -16.39 20.43
C THR A 338 9.49 -16.72 18.97
N ALA A 339 10.50 -16.84 18.11
CA ALA A 339 10.41 -17.03 16.66
C ALA A 339 10.52 -18.52 16.23
N PHE A 340 10.59 -18.74 14.92
CA PHE A 340 10.75 -20.04 14.26
C PHE A 340 9.68 -21.07 14.66
N ARG A 341 8.43 -20.58 14.73
CA ARG A 341 7.25 -21.38 15.00
C ARG A 341 6.11 -21.03 14.05
N VAL A 342 5.15 -21.94 13.94
CA VAL A 342 3.94 -21.73 13.16
C VAL A 342 2.97 -20.80 13.90
N VAL A 343 2.41 -19.84 13.19
CA VAL A 343 1.36 -18.92 13.63
C VAL A 343 0.16 -19.03 12.69
N ALA A 344 -0.99 -18.51 13.09
CA ALA A 344 -2.18 -18.53 12.25
C ALA A 344 -2.78 -17.14 12.04
N ASP A 345 -3.29 -16.91 10.83
CA ASP A 345 -4.06 -15.74 10.46
C ASP A 345 -4.91 -16.05 9.21
N ASN A 346 -5.99 -15.29 9.02
CA ASN A 346 -6.97 -15.54 7.97
C ASN A 346 -6.56 -14.94 6.61
N TYR A 347 -5.49 -14.14 6.53
CA TYR A 347 -4.97 -13.63 5.25
C TYR A 347 -4.40 -14.73 4.34
N VAL A 348 -4.08 -15.90 4.90
CA VAL A 348 -3.60 -17.05 4.14
C VAL A 348 -4.79 -17.67 3.38
N THR A 349 -4.73 -17.62 2.06
CA THR A 349 -5.75 -18.11 1.12
C THR A 349 -5.34 -19.45 0.47
N ASP A 350 -6.27 -20.07 -0.25
CA ASP A 350 -6.08 -21.34 -0.99
C ASP A 350 -5.99 -21.16 -2.52
N ASP A 351 -5.84 -19.92 -2.99
CA ASP A 351 -5.71 -19.59 -4.41
C ASP A 351 -4.26 -19.67 -4.93
N SER A 352 -3.27 -19.47 -4.06
CA SER A 352 -1.85 -19.37 -4.41
C SER A 352 -0.92 -20.12 -3.44
N GLY A 353 0.29 -20.45 -3.90
CA GLY A 353 1.30 -21.15 -3.11
C GLY A 353 0.88 -22.53 -2.59
N THR A 354 1.22 -22.82 -1.33
CA THR A 354 1.01 -24.12 -0.65
C THR A 354 0.03 -24.06 0.53
N GLY A 355 -0.54 -22.88 0.81
CA GLY A 355 -1.28 -22.60 2.05
C GLY A 355 -0.38 -22.50 3.30
N VAL A 356 0.95 -22.47 3.13
CA VAL A 356 1.91 -22.09 4.19
C VAL A 356 2.70 -20.89 3.67
N VAL A 357 2.64 -19.78 4.41
CA VAL A 357 3.30 -18.53 4.04
C VAL A 357 4.53 -18.33 4.92
N HIS A 358 5.68 -18.03 4.32
CA HIS A 358 6.86 -17.63 5.08
C HIS A 358 6.70 -16.17 5.48
N CYS A 359 6.99 -15.82 6.75
CA CYS A 359 6.80 -14.45 7.24
C CYS A 359 8.15 -13.75 7.45
N ALA A 360 8.32 -12.61 6.80
CA ALA A 360 9.45 -11.71 6.96
C ALA A 360 8.93 -10.32 7.37
N PRO A 361 8.78 -10.03 8.67
CA PRO A 361 8.00 -8.88 9.15
C PRO A 361 8.58 -7.51 8.80
N ALA A 362 9.85 -7.42 8.39
CA ALA A 362 10.44 -6.18 7.89
C ALA A 362 9.99 -5.83 6.46
N PHE A 363 9.38 -6.76 5.73
CA PHE A 363 9.12 -6.64 4.28
C PHE A 363 7.66 -6.93 3.87
N GLY A 364 6.78 -7.27 4.81
CA GLY A 364 5.36 -7.51 4.57
C GLY A 364 4.49 -6.90 5.66
N GLU A 365 3.41 -6.21 5.28
CA GLU A 365 2.48 -5.57 6.23
C GLU A 365 1.72 -6.62 7.06
N ASP A 366 1.19 -7.66 6.41
CA ASP A 366 0.54 -8.77 7.11
C ASP A 366 1.53 -9.55 7.96
N ASP A 367 2.75 -9.81 7.45
CA ASP A 367 3.81 -10.46 8.21
C ASP A 367 4.14 -9.67 9.48
N PHE A 368 4.27 -8.35 9.38
CA PHE A 368 4.50 -7.47 10.53
C PHE A 368 3.37 -7.57 11.55
N ARG A 369 2.11 -7.43 11.09
CA ARG A 369 0.91 -7.50 11.94
C ARG A 369 0.81 -8.84 12.66
N VAL A 370 0.99 -9.96 11.94
CA VAL A 370 0.88 -11.31 12.48
C VAL A 370 2.01 -11.61 13.45
N CYS A 371 3.25 -11.21 13.13
CA CYS A 371 4.40 -11.43 14.01
C CYS A 371 4.30 -10.61 15.30
N ILE A 372 3.78 -9.37 15.23
CA ILE A 372 3.50 -8.55 16.43
C ILE A 372 2.37 -9.18 17.26
N GLY A 373 1.26 -9.56 16.62
CA GLY A 373 0.09 -10.14 17.31
C GLY A 373 0.41 -11.46 18.02
N ASN A 374 1.36 -12.24 17.48
CA ASN A 374 1.83 -13.49 18.06
C ASN A 374 3.10 -13.33 18.92
N GLN A 375 3.52 -12.10 19.26
CA GLN A 375 4.68 -11.83 20.11
C GLN A 375 5.99 -12.44 19.61
N ILE A 376 6.13 -12.62 18.28
CA ILE A 376 7.38 -13.07 17.66
C ILE A 376 8.38 -11.91 17.69
N ILE A 377 7.88 -10.72 17.35
CA ILE A 377 8.59 -9.44 17.45
C ILE A 377 7.75 -8.46 18.29
N SER A 378 8.40 -7.41 18.76
CA SER A 378 7.80 -6.21 19.34
C SER A 378 8.00 -5.03 18.39
N LYS A 379 7.29 -3.91 18.61
CA LYS A 379 7.43 -2.72 17.77
C LYS A 379 8.84 -2.12 17.80
N ASP A 380 9.60 -2.42 18.86
CA ASP A 380 10.91 -1.81 19.13
C ASP A 380 12.09 -2.71 18.74
N ASN A 381 11.86 -4.00 18.45
CA ASN A 381 12.93 -4.97 18.14
C ASN A 381 12.96 -5.42 16.66
N LEU A 382 12.25 -4.72 15.78
CA LEU A 382 12.27 -5.03 14.35
C LEU A 382 13.63 -4.71 13.75
N THR A 383 14.32 -5.73 13.26
CA THR A 383 15.58 -5.57 12.51
C THR A 383 15.28 -5.56 11.02
N VAL A 384 15.64 -4.47 10.35
CA VAL A 384 15.50 -4.33 8.89
C VAL A 384 16.84 -4.66 8.25
N ALA A 385 16.91 -5.83 7.61
CA ALA A 385 18.17 -6.40 7.12
C ALA A 385 18.63 -5.86 5.75
N VAL A 386 17.96 -4.86 5.22
CA VAL A 386 18.21 -4.23 3.91
C VAL A 386 18.31 -2.71 4.11
N ASP A 387 19.35 -2.10 3.56
CA ASP A 387 19.64 -0.68 3.66
C ASP A 387 18.78 0.19 2.71
N ASP A 388 19.09 1.48 2.66
CA ASP A 388 18.37 2.47 1.84
C ASP A 388 18.60 2.31 0.32
N ASP A 389 19.65 1.60 -0.07
CA ASP A 389 20.00 1.27 -1.45
C ASP A 389 19.38 -0.05 -1.92
N GLY A 390 18.73 -0.79 -1.01
CA GLY A 390 18.22 -2.13 -1.32
C GLY A 390 19.31 -3.19 -1.30
N CYS A 391 20.41 -2.93 -0.59
CA CYS A 391 21.49 -3.88 -0.37
C CYS A 391 21.37 -4.53 1.01
N PHE A 392 21.80 -5.79 1.14
CA PHE A 392 21.81 -6.45 2.44
C PHE A 392 22.81 -5.80 3.40
N THR A 393 22.38 -5.64 4.65
CA THR A 393 23.21 -5.17 5.76
C THR A 393 24.13 -6.28 6.27
N GLU A 394 25.09 -5.92 7.13
CA GLU A 394 26.04 -6.87 7.77
C GLU A 394 25.36 -7.98 8.57
N LYS A 395 24.10 -7.81 8.94
CA LYS A 395 23.29 -8.83 9.62
C LYS A 395 23.11 -10.09 8.76
N ILE A 396 23.09 -9.95 7.43
CA ILE A 396 22.99 -11.07 6.47
C ILE A 396 24.39 -11.30 5.89
N THR A 397 25.21 -12.07 6.59
CA THR A 397 26.64 -12.19 6.31
C THR A 397 26.95 -12.73 4.91
N ASP A 398 26.19 -13.74 4.44
CA ASP A 398 26.51 -14.41 3.17
C ASP A 398 26.23 -13.54 1.93
N PHE A 399 25.36 -12.52 2.07
CA PHE A 399 24.92 -11.66 0.97
C PHE A 399 25.16 -10.16 1.23
N SER A 400 25.92 -9.83 2.28
CA SER A 400 26.17 -8.45 2.72
C SER A 400 26.69 -7.56 1.58
N GLY A 401 26.15 -6.34 1.49
CA GLY A 401 26.50 -5.35 0.47
C GLY A 401 25.92 -5.62 -0.92
N ARG A 402 25.19 -6.72 -1.13
CA ARG A 402 24.61 -7.05 -2.44
C ARG A 402 23.18 -6.56 -2.57
N TYR A 403 22.84 -6.06 -3.76
CA TYR A 403 21.46 -5.71 -4.11
C TYR A 403 20.56 -6.95 -4.10
N ILE A 404 19.38 -6.82 -3.46
CA ILE A 404 18.43 -7.91 -3.21
C ILE A 404 18.10 -8.76 -4.45
N LYS A 405 17.81 -8.15 -5.60
CA LYS A 405 17.43 -8.88 -6.83
C LYS A 405 18.63 -9.60 -7.45
N HIS A 406 19.86 -9.12 -7.23
CA HIS A 406 21.08 -9.81 -7.66
C HIS A 406 21.45 -10.98 -6.74
N ALA A 407 20.89 -11.03 -5.54
CA ALA A 407 21.12 -12.10 -4.58
C ALA A 407 20.10 -13.24 -4.70
N ASP A 408 18.96 -13.05 -5.36
CA ASP A 408 17.90 -14.07 -5.49
C ASP A 408 18.45 -15.41 -6.00
N LYS A 409 19.30 -15.39 -7.04
CA LYS A 409 19.90 -16.60 -7.60
C LYS A 409 20.76 -17.35 -6.57
N ASP A 410 21.58 -16.62 -5.83
CA ASP A 410 22.54 -17.20 -4.90
C ASP A 410 21.83 -17.70 -3.62
N ILE A 411 20.74 -17.03 -3.23
CA ILE A 411 19.84 -17.51 -2.17
C ILE A 411 19.19 -18.83 -2.58
N ILE A 412 18.71 -18.93 -3.82
CA ILE A 412 18.17 -20.20 -4.34
C ILE A 412 19.23 -21.30 -4.34
N GLU A 413 20.46 -20.98 -4.75
CA GLU A 413 21.58 -21.92 -4.69
C GLU A 413 21.92 -22.35 -3.26
N ALA A 414 21.88 -21.43 -2.29
CA ALA A 414 22.08 -21.74 -0.87
C ALA A 414 20.98 -22.67 -0.32
N VAL A 415 19.70 -22.41 -0.66
CA VAL A 415 18.57 -23.27 -0.29
C VAL A 415 18.70 -24.66 -0.93
N LYS A 416 19.18 -24.73 -2.17
CA LYS A 416 19.47 -25.99 -2.87
C LYS A 416 20.62 -26.75 -2.23
N ALA A 417 21.70 -26.08 -1.85
CA ALA A 417 22.86 -26.68 -1.18
C ALA A 417 22.48 -27.32 0.17
N LYS A 418 21.53 -26.70 0.89
CA LYS A 418 20.94 -27.27 2.13
C LYS A 418 19.93 -28.39 1.88
N SER A 419 19.71 -28.82 0.64
CA SER A 419 18.71 -29.83 0.26
C SER A 419 17.27 -29.49 0.68
N ARG A 420 16.99 -28.19 0.84
CA ARG A 420 15.68 -27.64 1.25
C ARG A 420 14.80 -27.20 0.07
N LEU A 421 15.35 -27.13 -1.15
CA LEU A 421 14.60 -26.77 -2.34
C LEU A 421 13.70 -27.93 -2.81
N VAL A 422 12.40 -27.68 -2.96
CA VAL A 422 11.42 -28.64 -3.50
C VAL A 422 11.21 -28.44 -4.99
N LYS A 423 10.93 -27.20 -5.37
CA LYS A 423 10.63 -26.80 -6.75
C LYS A 423 11.14 -25.38 -6.98
N SER A 424 11.68 -25.15 -8.16
CA SER A 424 12.07 -23.82 -8.66
C SER A 424 11.52 -23.62 -10.06
N GLY A 425 10.90 -22.48 -10.30
CA GLY A 425 10.33 -22.08 -11.58
C GLY A 425 10.44 -20.58 -11.81
N ALA A 426 9.66 -20.08 -12.76
CA ALA A 426 9.46 -18.66 -12.99
C ALA A 426 7.95 -18.39 -12.96
N PHE A 427 7.57 -17.29 -12.34
CA PHE A 427 6.18 -16.87 -12.21
C PHE A 427 6.02 -15.48 -12.81
N THR A 428 5.09 -15.33 -13.76
CA THR A 428 4.81 -14.04 -14.38
C THR A 428 3.63 -13.38 -13.67
N HIS A 429 3.85 -12.18 -13.17
CA HIS A 429 2.83 -11.40 -12.48
C HIS A 429 3.04 -9.90 -12.66
N SER A 430 2.01 -9.12 -12.31
CA SER A 430 2.12 -7.67 -12.30
C SER A 430 2.80 -7.22 -11.01
N TYR A 431 3.93 -6.52 -11.13
CA TYR A 431 4.74 -6.04 -10.00
C TYR A 431 4.88 -4.52 -10.03
N PRO A 432 4.86 -3.84 -8.87
CA PRO A 432 4.93 -2.39 -8.82
C PRO A 432 6.37 -1.88 -9.03
N TYR A 433 6.52 -0.90 -9.91
CA TYR A 433 7.77 -0.19 -10.18
C TYR A 433 7.67 1.26 -9.71
N CYS A 434 8.81 1.86 -9.38
CA CYS A 434 8.85 3.29 -9.11
C CYS A 434 8.51 4.04 -10.39
N TRP A 435 7.51 4.92 -10.34
CA TRP A 435 7.14 5.75 -11.48
C TRP A 435 8.23 6.77 -11.87
N ARG A 436 9.18 7.07 -10.96
CA ARG A 436 10.29 8.02 -11.18
C ARG A 436 11.56 7.36 -11.72
N SER A 437 12.04 6.33 -11.02
CA SER A 437 13.33 5.68 -11.33
C SER A 437 13.21 4.43 -12.20
N ASP A 438 11.99 3.94 -12.42
CA ASP A 438 11.71 2.70 -13.13
C ASP A 438 12.39 1.46 -12.55
N THR A 439 12.68 1.52 -11.24
CA THR A 439 13.23 0.40 -10.46
C THR A 439 12.10 -0.37 -9.77
N PRO A 440 12.20 -1.70 -9.59
CA PRO A 440 11.22 -2.47 -8.83
C PRO A 440 11.06 -1.89 -7.42
N LEU A 441 9.82 -1.72 -6.96
CA LEU A 441 9.57 -1.33 -5.56
C LEU A 441 9.74 -2.52 -4.63
N ILE A 442 10.18 -2.24 -3.41
CA ILE A 442 10.12 -3.21 -2.33
C ILE A 442 9.23 -2.69 -1.23
N TYR A 443 8.60 -3.60 -0.49
CA TYR A 443 7.99 -3.26 0.78
C TYR A 443 9.08 -3.37 1.84
N ARG A 444 9.27 -2.29 2.60
CA ARG A 444 10.27 -2.23 3.67
C ARG A 444 9.70 -1.46 4.86
N ALA A 445 10.00 -1.94 6.05
CA ALA A 445 9.76 -1.22 7.28
C ALA A 445 10.66 0.01 7.35
N VAL A 446 10.05 1.19 7.38
CA VAL A 446 10.75 2.45 7.56
C VAL A 446 10.35 3.10 8.89
N PRO A 447 11.29 3.77 9.57
CA PRO A 447 10.97 4.52 10.78
C PRO A 447 10.09 5.71 10.41
N SER A 448 8.93 5.80 11.07
CA SER A 448 7.93 6.82 10.80
C SER A 448 7.31 7.31 12.11
N TRP A 449 6.82 8.55 12.08
CA TRP A 449 6.05 9.12 13.18
C TRP A 449 4.57 8.89 12.95
N PHE A 450 3.86 8.46 13.99
CA PHE A 450 2.45 8.11 13.97
C PHE A 450 1.69 8.83 15.07
N VAL A 451 0.40 9.06 14.81
CA VAL A 451 -0.57 9.48 15.81
C VAL A 451 -1.34 8.24 16.30
N ARG A 452 -1.47 8.07 17.63
CA ARG A 452 -2.19 6.97 18.30
C ARG A 452 -3.71 7.15 18.20
N VAL A 453 -4.25 7.00 16.98
CA VAL A 453 -5.69 7.14 16.73
C VAL A 453 -6.50 6.08 17.47
N GLU A 454 -5.92 4.91 17.79
CA GLU A 454 -6.60 3.84 18.51
C GLU A 454 -7.07 4.27 19.91
N LEU A 455 -6.30 5.15 20.57
CA LEU A 455 -6.66 5.71 21.88
C LEU A 455 -7.81 6.71 21.79
N LEU A 456 -8.08 7.25 20.59
CA LEU A 456 -9.13 8.24 20.33
C LEU A 456 -10.39 7.62 19.71
N LYS A 457 -10.36 6.31 19.43
CA LYS A 457 -11.40 5.62 18.66
C LYS A 457 -12.81 5.81 19.26
N GLU A 458 -12.96 5.61 20.57
CA GLU A 458 -14.26 5.75 21.23
C GLU A 458 -14.80 7.18 21.13
N GLN A 459 -13.91 8.17 21.31
CA GLN A 459 -14.27 9.59 21.19
C GLN A 459 -14.66 9.95 19.75
N LEU A 460 -13.93 9.45 18.74
CA LEU A 460 -14.26 9.65 17.32
C LEU A 460 -15.62 9.03 16.96
N LEU A 461 -15.92 7.84 17.48
CA LEU A 461 -17.21 7.19 17.30
C LEU A 461 -18.34 8.00 17.91
N GLU A 462 -18.15 8.51 19.13
CA GLU A 462 -19.16 9.30 19.83
C GLU A 462 -19.41 10.66 19.14
N ASN A 463 -18.36 11.32 18.69
CA ASN A 463 -18.48 12.56 17.91
C ASN A 463 -19.17 12.32 16.56
N ASN A 464 -18.87 11.20 15.88
CA ASN A 464 -19.52 10.86 14.62
C ASN A 464 -21.02 10.60 14.79
N LYS A 465 -21.45 10.00 15.93
CA LYS A 465 -22.89 9.83 16.23
C LYS A 465 -23.63 11.17 16.29
N GLN A 466 -23.00 12.21 16.81
CA GLN A 466 -23.55 13.57 16.90
C GLN A 466 -23.51 14.33 15.56
N THR A 467 -22.86 13.77 14.54
CA THR A 467 -22.72 14.40 13.22
C THR A 467 -23.87 14.00 12.30
N TYR A 468 -24.41 14.96 11.55
CA TYR A 468 -25.40 14.74 10.51
C TYR A 468 -24.72 14.49 9.16
N TRP A 469 -25.12 13.44 8.45
CA TRP A 469 -24.51 13.02 7.19
C TRP A 469 -25.58 12.95 6.10
N VAL A 470 -25.22 13.33 4.88
CA VAL A 470 -26.08 13.16 3.72
C VAL A 470 -25.27 12.49 2.60
N PRO A 471 -25.68 11.32 2.09
CA PRO A 471 -26.78 10.46 2.58
C PRO A 471 -26.40 9.67 3.85
N ASP A 472 -27.41 9.31 4.65
CA ASP A 472 -27.24 8.70 5.99
C ASP A 472 -26.35 7.45 6.02
N PHE A 473 -26.39 6.62 4.97
CA PHE A 473 -25.64 5.36 4.93
C PHE A 473 -24.11 5.56 4.95
N VAL A 474 -23.61 6.73 4.52
CA VAL A 474 -22.18 7.05 4.52
C VAL A 474 -21.63 7.09 5.96
N LYS A 475 -22.45 7.52 6.92
CA LYS A 475 -22.12 7.60 8.35
C LYS A 475 -21.69 6.25 8.93
N VAL A 476 -22.34 5.16 8.49
CA VAL A 476 -22.17 3.82 9.04
C VAL A 476 -21.16 3.00 8.22
N HIS A 477 -21.25 3.05 6.89
CA HIS A 477 -20.49 2.14 6.03
C HIS A 477 -19.08 2.63 5.65
N SER A 478 -18.86 3.94 5.51
CA SER A 478 -17.62 4.46 4.91
C SER A 478 -16.65 5.10 5.89
N PHE A 479 -17.12 5.60 7.04
CA PHE A 479 -16.27 6.43 7.90
C PHE A 479 -15.46 5.63 8.94
N LEU A 480 -16.01 4.57 9.56
CA LEU A 480 -15.39 3.94 10.75
C LEU A 480 -15.37 2.40 10.80
N LEU A 481 -16.00 1.68 9.85
CA LEU A 481 -15.99 0.20 9.85
C LEU A 481 -14.58 -0.41 9.69
N ASN A 482 -13.61 0.36 9.19
CA ASN A 482 -12.21 -0.07 9.12
C ASN A 482 -11.49 -0.12 10.47
N THR A 483 -12.18 0.21 11.58
CA THR A 483 -11.61 0.14 12.93
C THR A 483 -12.19 -0.99 13.79
N SER A 484 -13.28 -1.65 13.40
CA SER A 484 -13.85 -2.77 14.17
C SER A 484 -14.66 -3.74 13.31
N GLN A 485 -14.23 -5.00 13.31
CA GLN A 485 -15.00 -6.19 12.91
C GLN A 485 -15.39 -6.31 11.43
N PHE A 486 -14.42 -6.56 10.56
CA PHE A 486 -14.45 -7.50 9.40
C PHE A 486 -13.02 -7.51 8.81
N PRO A 487 -12.44 -8.66 8.40
CA PRO A 487 -11.08 -8.70 7.88
C PRO A 487 -11.09 -8.29 6.41
N LEU A 488 -11.10 -6.98 6.17
CA LEU A 488 -10.54 -6.40 4.95
C LEU A 488 -9.29 -5.62 5.37
N PRO A 489 -8.26 -5.54 4.51
CA PRO A 489 -6.93 -5.11 4.91
C PRO A 489 -6.98 -3.72 5.57
N PRO A 490 -6.13 -3.45 6.59
CA PRO A 490 -6.14 -2.25 7.41
C PRO A 490 -5.66 -0.98 6.66
N GLN A 491 -6.17 -0.76 5.45
CA GLN A 491 -5.80 0.33 4.54
C GLN A 491 -6.34 1.70 4.99
N PHE A 492 -7.18 1.74 6.04
CA PHE A 492 -7.88 2.95 6.48
C PHE A 492 -7.83 3.17 8.01
N VAL A 493 -6.78 2.68 8.67
CA VAL A 493 -6.35 3.36 9.89
C VAL A 493 -5.69 4.65 9.41
N TYR A 494 -6.28 5.81 9.73
CA TYR A 494 -5.71 7.12 9.45
C TYR A 494 -4.37 7.26 10.19
N TYR A 495 -3.31 6.71 9.61
CA TYR A 495 -1.96 7.01 10.02
C TYR A 495 -1.63 8.37 9.42
N MET A 496 -1.71 9.43 10.23
CA MET A 496 -0.99 10.65 9.90
C MET A 496 0.49 10.30 9.96
N ILE A 497 1.06 10.04 8.79
CA ILE A 497 2.51 9.88 8.66
C ILE A 497 3.10 11.29 8.57
N LEU A 498 3.70 11.74 9.66
CA LEU A 498 4.30 13.06 9.78
C LEU A 498 5.68 13.08 9.10
N PHE A 499 5.72 13.16 7.78
CA PHE A 499 6.98 13.24 7.03
C PHE A 499 7.47 14.67 6.71
N SER A 500 6.71 15.73 6.99
CA SER A 500 7.03 17.09 6.48
C SER A 500 6.71 18.26 7.41
N LEU A 501 6.77 18.09 8.73
CA LEU A 501 6.74 19.28 9.62
C LEU A 501 8.11 19.98 9.74
N PHE A 502 9.19 19.37 9.26
CA PHE A 502 10.55 19.82 9.52
C PHE A 502 11.39 19.86 8.24
N PRO A 503 11.64 21.05 7.66
CA PRO A 503 12.62 21.20 6.59
C PRO A 503 14.08 21.04 7.05
N PHE A 504 14.36 21.01 8.38
CA PHE A 504 15.72 21.16 8.92
C PHE A 504 16.21 20.11 9.92
N ALA A 505 15.43 19.07 10.27
CA ALA A 505 15.79 18.24 11.44
C ALA A 505 16.12 16.76 11.19
N PHE A 506 15.81 16.17 10.02
CA PHE A 506 15.99 14.72 9.85
C PHE A 506 16.61 14.36 8.49
N GLU A 507 17.56 13.44 8.51
CA GLU A 507 18.40 13.00 7.37
C GLU A 507 17.62 12.29 6.23
N THR A 508 16.30 12.14 6.34
CA THR A 508 15.42 11.60 5.29
C THR A 508 14.66 12.73 4.57
N ARG A 509 14.49 12.59 3.25
CA ARG A 509 13.78 13.57 2.39
C ARG A 509 12.44 13.99 3.03
N PRO A 510 12.05 15.28 2.98
CA PRO A 510 10.69 15.68 3.31
C PRO A 510 9.77 15.05 2.28
N ILE A 511 8.99 14.05 2.69
CA ILE A 511 7.88 13.54 1.90
C ILE A 511 6.67 14.28 2.42
N GLY A 512 6.05 15.11 1.59
CA GLY A 512 4.94 15.96 2.00
C GLY A 512 3.85 15.19 2.76
N VAL A 513 3.42 15.74 3.89
CA VAL A 513 2.32 15.24 4.71
C VAL A 513 1.03 15.59 4.01
N VAL A 514 0.19 14.58 3.79
CA VAL A 514 -1.25 14.80 3.58
C VAL A 514 -1.86 14.95 4.97
N ILE A 515 -2.09 16.20 5.41
CA ILE A 515 -2.97 16.43 6.56
C ILE A 515 -4.38 16.50 5.98
N VAL A 516 -5.08 15.37 5.94
CA VAL A 516 -6.55 15.42 5.86
C VAL A 516 -7.02 15.78 7.26
N LEU A 517 -7.33 17.06 7.48
CA LEU A 517 -8.13 17.48 8.64
C LEU A 517 -9.59 17.08 8.42
#